data_AF-A0A353CBI6-F1
#
_entry.id   AF-A0A353CBI6-F1
#
_cell.length_a   1.000
_cell.length_b   1.000
_cell.length_c   1.000
_cell.angle_alpha   90.00
_cell.angle_beta   90.00
_cell.angle_gamma   90.00
#
_symmetry.space_group_name_H-M   'P 1'
#
loop_
_entity.id
_entity.type
_entity.pdbx_description
1 polymer ?
#
loop_
_entity_poly.entity_id
_entity_poly.type
_entity_poly.pdbx_seq_one_letter_code
_entity_poly.pdbx_strand_id
1 'polypeptide(L)'
;MVEVHCVDRETLKPVRLTNAECGFEYRKSIFNSSSAARFVICEVTYGLRVGGKPKIIYKELIERFRGREPSLTEVREAVLAIRKAKSMVIDPADPNSRSVGSFFKNPIVPKAIFEKIARNSPSEVPFFPLRDGFVKIPAAWLIEAAGVGKGFVLGNAGVSENHSLAIVNRGGATTSEIISLKQLIQSKVLERFGIELMPEPVLVGFNMQV
;
A
#
# COMPACT_ATOMS: atom_id res chain seq x y z
N MET A 1 -16.85 6.20 6.76
CA MET A 1 -16.87 7.54 6.14
C MET A 1 -18.29 7.79 5.68
N VAL A 2 -18.86 8.93 6.05
CA VAL A 2 -20.24 9.33 5.78
C VAL A 2 -20.30 10.16 4.49
N GLU A 3 -19.51 11.25 4.45
CA GLU A 3 -19.40 12.14 3.30
C GLU A 3 -18.01 12.79 3.21
N VAL A 4 -17.73 13.36 2.04
CA VAL A 4 -16.54 14.16 1.73
C VAL A 4 -16.98 15.50 1.18
N HIS A 5 -16.52 16.59 1.80
CA HIS A 5 -16.74 17.94 1.30
C HIS A 5 -15.53 18.38 0.48
N CYS A 6 -15.80 18.85 -0.74
CA CYS A 6 -14.80 19.26 -1.70
C CYS A 6 -15.13 20.62 -2.31
N VAL A 7 -14.12 21.27 -2.87
CA VAL A 7 -14.31 22.27 -3.93
C VAL A 7 -14.14 21.58 -5.28
N ASP A 8 -15.11 21.71 -6.17
CA ASP A 8 -15.02 21.24 -7.55
C ASP A 8 -14.25 22.26 -8.39
N ARG A 9 -13.10 21.88 -8.94
CA ARG A 9 -12.24 22.81 -9.69
C ARG A 9 -12.82 23.21 -11.05
N GLU A 10 -13.79 22.47 -11.59
CA GLU A 10 -14.45 22.82 -12.85
C GLU A 10 -15.48 23.94 -12.63
N THR A 11 -16.18 23.93 -11.50
CA THR A 11 -17.26 24.89 -11.20
C THR A 11 -16.88 25.94 -10.16
N LEU A 12 -15.78 25.74 -9.45
CA LEU A 12 -15.30 26.51 -8.31
C LEU A 12 -16.30 26.59 -7.14
N LYS A 13 -17.24 25.64 -7.08
CA LYS A 13 -18.28 25.59 -6.04
C LYS A 13 -18.00 24.47 -5.03
N PRO A 14 -18.44 24.64 -3.77
CA PRO A 14 -18.43 23.55 -2.80
C PRO A 14 -19.43 22.45 -3.20
N VAL A 15 -19.04 21.20 -3.00
CA VAL A 15 -19.86 20.00 -3.23
C VAL A 15 -19.67 19.01 -2.09
N ARG A 16 -20.74 18.34 -1.67
CA ARG A 16 -20.68 17.21 -0.72
C ARG A 16 -20.94 15.93 -1.49
N LEU A 17 -20.05 14.96 -1.32
CA LEU A 17 -20.12 13.65 -1.95
C LEU A 17 -20.36 12.60 -0.87
N THR A 18 -21.38 11.79 -1.05
CA THR A 18 -21.68 10.64 -0.20
C THR A 18 -20.62 9.54 -0.37
N ASN A 19 -20.63 8.56 0.53
CA ASN A 19 -19.79 7.38 0.43
C ASN A 19 -19.90 6.65 -0.92
N ALA A 20 -21.12 6.49 -1.42
CA ALA A 20 -21.38 5.82 -2.69
C ALA A 20 -20.83 6.61 -3.89
N GLU A 21 -21.03 7.94 -3.91
CA GLU A 21 -20.55 8.81 -4.98
C GLU A 21 -19.02 8.87 -5.07
N CYS A 22 -18.33 8.73 -3.94
CA CYS A 22 -16.88 8.72 -3.92
C CYS A 22 -16.25 7.46 -4.56
N GLY A 23 -17.02 6.38 -4.75
CA GLY A 23 -16.58 5.17 -5.45
C GLY A 23 -15.36 4.48 -4.81
N PHE A 24 -15.34 4.36 -3.49
CA PHE A 24 -14.18 3.80 -2.77
C PHE A 24 -13.99 2.30 -3.02
N GLU A 25 -12.80 1.97 -3.49
CA GLU A 25 -12.30 0.61 -3.73
C GLU A 25 -10.87 0.46 -3.16
N TYR A 26 -10.23 -0.70 -3.34
CA TYR A 26 -8.85 -0.90 -2.92
C TYR A 26 -7.89 0.08 -3.62
N ARG A 27 -7.41 1.08 -2.86
CA ARG A 27 -6.50 2.15 -3.34
C ARG A 27 -7.04 2.95 -4.52
N LYS A 28 -8.37 3.03 -4.64
CA LYS A 28 -9.05 3.71 -5.73
C LYS A 28 -10.31 4.43 -5.23
N SER A 29 -10.58 5.58 -5.81
CA SER A 29 -11.80 6.38 -5.66
C SER A 29 -11.93 7.29 -6.88
N ILE A 30 -13.03 8.02 -7.03
CA ILE A 30 -13.16 9.00 -8.13
C ILE A 30 -12.03 10.04 -8.09
N PHE A 31 -11.51 10.36 -6.89
CA PHE A 31 -10.48 11.36 -6.66
C PHE A 31 -9.11 11.01 -7.25
N ASN A 32 -8.86 9.72 -7.50
CA ASN A 32 -7.63 9.21 -8.11
C ASN A 32 -7.86 8.34 -9.35
N SER A 33 -9.06 8.39 -9.92
CA SER A 33 -9.42 7.63 -11.13
C SER A 33 -10.27 8.48 -12.10
N SER A 34 -11.58 8.24 -12.17
CA SER A 34 -12.48 8.85 -13.17
C SER A 34 -12.59 10.38 -13.10
N SER A 35 -12.28 10.98 -11.96
CA SER A 35 -12.29 12.43 -11.75
C SER A 35 -11.00 12.90 -11.09
N ALA A 36 -9.88 12.25 -11.45
CA ALA A 36 -8.57 12.61 -10.94
C ALA A 36 -8.28 14.10 -11.18
N ALA A 37 -7.73 14.76 -10.16
CA ALA A 37 -7.43 16.19 -10.13
C ALA A 37 -8.64 17.14 -10.24
N ARG A 38 -9.90 16.68 -10.28
CA ARG A 38 -11.07 17.59 -10.32
C ARG A 38 -11.41 18.18 -8.95
N PHE A 39 -11.42 17.37 -7.90
CA PHE A 39 -11.89 17.80 -6.58
C PHE A 39 -10.73 18.11 -5.64
N VAL A 40 -10.84 19.21 -4.89
CA VAL A 40 -9.98 19.49 -3.74
C VAL A 40 -10.75 19.13 -2.48
N ILE A 41 -10.29 18.10 -1.77
CA ILE A 41 -10.93 17.66 -0.52
C ILE A 41 -10.63 18.67 0.58
N CYS A 42 -11.67 19.17 1.23
CA CYS A 42 -11.57 20.15 2.31
C CYS A 42 -11.94 19.56 3.67
N GLU A 43 -12.88 18.61 3.71
CA GLU A 43 -13.30 17.95 4.94
C GLU A 43 -13.73 16.50 4.65
N VAL A 44 -13.50 15.61 5.63
CA VAL A 44 -13.99 14.23 5.59
C VAL A 44 -14.73 13.91 6.88
N THR A 45 -15.98 13.47 6.76
CA THR A 45 -16.81 13.11 7.91
C THR A 45 -16.82 11.60 8.13
N TYR A 46 -16.49 11.15 9.35
CA TYR A 46 -16.52 9.74 9.73
C TYR A 46 -17.61 9.47 10.75
N GLY A 47 -18.52 8.55 10.43
CA GLY A 47 -19.44 7.97 11.41
C GLY A 47 -18.71 6.92 12.25
N LEU A 48 -18.55 7.19 13.54
CA LEU A 48 -17.89 6.30 14.51
C LEU A 48 -18.92 5.78 15.52
N ARG A 49 -18.69 4.57 16.04
CA ARG A 49 -19.50 3.99 17.12
C ARG A 49 -18.77 4.18 18.46
N VAL A 50 -19.37 4.97 19.35
CA VAL A 50 -18.90 5.11 20.74
C VAL A 50 -18.99 3.76 21.44
N GLY A 51 -17.95 3.35 22.15
CA GLY A 51 -17.89 2.04 22.82
C GLY A 51 -17.80 0.84 21.86
N GLY A 52 -17.48 1.05 20.58
CA GLY A 52 -17.30 -0.03 19.62
C GLY A 52 -16.11 -0.94 19.96
N LYS A 53 -16.25 -2.25 19.72
CA LYS A 53 -15.14 -3.21 19.84
C LYS A 53 -14.13 -3.05 18.69
N PRO A 54 -12.83 -3.29 18.92
CA PRO A 54 -11.85 -3.26 17.84
C PRO A 54 -12.08 -4.37 16.82
N LYS A 55 -11.73 -4.09 15.56
CA LYS A 55 -11.76 -5.08 14.48
C LYS A 55 -10.38 -5.73 14.31
N ILE A 56 -10.25 -6.97 14.75
CA ILE A 56 -9.00 -7.74 14.69
C ILE A 56 -9.07 -8.76 13.54
N ILE A 57 -8.62 -8.36 12.36
CA ILE A 57 -8.69 -9.18 11.13
C ILE A 57 -7.33 -9.39 10.44
N TYR A 58 -6.28 -8.73 10.92
CA TYR A 58 -4.93 -8.84 10.36
C TYR A 58 -4.11 -9.84 11.18
N LYS A 59 -3.37 -10.73 10.50
CA LYS A 59 -2.60 -11.84 11.10
C LYS A 59 -1.81 -11.41 12.34
N GLU A 60 -0.99 -10.38 12.23
CA GLU A 60 -0.15 -9.90 13.36
C GLU A 60 -0.96 -9.41 14.57
N LEU A 61 -2.15 -8.82 14.35
CA LEU A 61 -3.03 -8.42 15.45
C LEU A 61 -3.78 -9.63 16.03
N ILE A 62 -4.22 -10.56 15.18
CA ILE A 62 -4.85 -11.82 15.60
C ILE A 62 -3.89 -12.63 16.49
N GLU A 63 -2.63 -12.74 16.07
CA GLU A 63 -1.58 -13.44 16.82
C GLU A 63 -1.27 -12.73 18.14
N ARG A 64 -1.10 -11.41 18.12
CA ARG A 64 -0.79 -10.62 19.31
C ARG A 64 -1.88 -10.68 20.38
N PHE A 65 -3.15 -10.70 19.99
CA PHE A 65 -4.29 -10.70 20.89
C PHE A 65 -5.01 -12.05 20.98
N ARG A 66 -4.36 -13.15 20.57
CA ARG A 66 -4.95 -14.48 20.60
C ARG A 66 -5.46 -14.81 22.01
N GLY A 67 -6.74 -15.18 22.10
CA GLY A 67 -7.38 -15.58 23.36
C GLY A 67 -7.78 -14.42 24.29
N ARG A 68 -7.70 -13.16 23.85
CA ARG A 68 -8.15 -12.00 24.63
C ARG A 68 -8.89 -10.97 23.77
N GLU A 69 -9.80 -10.22 24.39
CA GLU A 69 -10.42 -9.04 23.77
C GLU A 69 -9.68 -7.77 24.19
N PRO A 70 -8.91 -7.11 23.31
CA PRO A 70 -8.21 -5.88 23.65
C PRO A 70 -9.14 -4.67 23.62
N SER A 71 -8.75 -3.62 24.34
CA SER A 71 -9.33 -2.28 24.22
C SER A 71 -8.91 -1.59 22.91
N LEU A 72 -9.62 -0.53 22.50
CA LEU A 72 -9.24 0.29 21.34
C LEU A 72 -7.84 0.91 21.50
N THR A 73 -7.46 1.29 22.73
CA THR A 73 -6.14 1.85 23.05
C THR A 73 -5.04 0.82 22.83
N GLU A 74 -5.20 -0.40 23.36
CA GLU A 74 -4.23 -1.49 23.18
C GLU A 74 -4.06 -1.84 21.70
N VAL A 75 -5.14 -1.82 20.93
CA VAL A 75 -5.08 -2.06 19.48
C VAL A 75 -4.36 -0.94 18.75
N ARG A 76 -4.59 0.32 19.14
CA ARG A 76 -3.84 1.47 18.59
C ARG A 76 -2.35 1.32 18.86
N GLU A 77 -1.96 1.00 20.09
CA GLU A 77 -0.56 0.81 20.48
C GLU A 77 0.09 -0.35 19.72
N ALA A 78 -0.61 -1.47 19.60
CA ALA A 78 -0.16 -2.61 18.80
C ALA A 78 0.05 -2.24 17.32
N VAL A 79 -0.90 -1.51 16.72
CA VAL A 79 -0.78 -1.03 15.33
C VAL A 79 0.43 -0.11 15.17
N LEU A 80 0.63 0.84 16.09
CA LEU A 80 1.80 1.72 16.07
C LEU A 80 3.11 0.94 16.20
N ALA A 81 3.19 -0.04 17.10
CA ALA A 81 4.37 -0.88 17.27
C ALA A 81 4.68 -1.70 16.01
N ILE A 82 3.66 -2.35 15.42
CA ILE A 82 3.81 -3.12 14.18
C ILE A 82 4.28 -2.21 13.03
N ARG A 83 3.73 -1.00 12.92
CA ARG A 83 4.13 -0.05 11.88
C ARG A 83 5.54 0.48 12.10
N LYS A 84 5.93 0.79 13.34
CA LYS A 84 7.30 1.21 13.67
C LYS A 84 8.31 0.13 13.32
N ALA A 85 8.02 -1.13 13.65
CA ALA A 85 8.87 -2.27 13.28
C ALA A 85 9.05 -2.47 11.75
N LYS A 86 8.23 -1.81 10.94
CA LYS A 86 8.29 -1.83 9.47
C LYS A 86 8.70 -0.48 8.86
N SER A 87 9.15 0.47 9.69
CA SER A 87 9.48 1.85 9.26
C SER A 87 8.32 2.58 8.57
N MET A 88 7.09 2.25 8.96
CA MET A 88 5.83 2.80 8.43
C MET A 88 5.23 3.87 9.36
N VAL A 89 6.03 4.40 10.27
CA VAL A 89 5.72 5.59 11.08
C VAL A 89 6.82 6.61 10.79
N ILE A 90 6.43 7.85 10.54
CA ILE A 90 7.39 8.94 10.32
C ILE A 90 8.20 9.11 11.60
N ASP A 91 9.51 8.92 11.49
CA ASP A 91 10.46 9.05 12.59
C ASP A 91 11.77 9.57 12.02
N PRO A 92 12.15 10.84 12.28
CA PRO A 92 13.39 11.43 11.77
C PRO A 92 14.66 10.66 12.14
N ALA A 93 14.63 9.88 13.24
CA ALA A 93 15.75 9.05 13.68
C ALA A 93 15.83 7.71 12.92
N ASP A 94 14.76 7.28 12.25
CA ASP A 94 14.76 6.08 11.42
C ASP A 94 15.05 6.46 9.95
N PRO A 95 16.23 6.12 9.40
CA PRO A 95 16.56 6.41 8.00
C PRO A 95 15.62 5.69 7.01
N ASN A 96 15.00 4.58 7.40
CA ASN A 96 14.04 3.86 6.57
C ASN A 96 12.67 4.56 6.48
N SER A 97 12.41 5.55 7.35
CA SER A 97 11.16 6.34 7.30
C SER A 97 11.18 7.39 6.17
N ARG A 98 12.34 7.61 5.52
CA ARG A 98 12.53 8.47 4.33
C ARG A 98 11.98 7.80 3.06
N SER A 99 10.70 7.47 3.10
CA SER A 99 9.96 6.79 2.03
C SER A 99 8.60 7.44 1.83
N VAL A 100 7.87 6.96 0.82
CA VAL A 100 6.45 7.28 0.59
C VAL A 100 5.54 6.12 1.05
N GLY A 101 6.02 5.31 1.99
CA GLY A 101 5.34 4.09 2.43
C GLY A 101 5.48 2.95 1.42
N SER A 102 4.45 2.11 1.31
CA SER A 102 4.44 1.04 0.32
C SER A 102 4.41 1.61 -1.10
N PHE A 103 5.46 1.36 -1.86
CA PHE A 103 5.64 1.90 -3.21
C PHE A 103 4.75 1.20 -4.24
N PHE A 104 4.43 -0.07 -4.03
CA PHE A 104 3.60 -0.86 -4.95
C PHE A 104 2.31 -1.33 -4.28
N LYS A 105 1.22 -1.31 -5.05
CA LYS A 105 -0.05 -1.93 -4.66
C LYS A 105 0.11 -3.45 -4.70
N ASN A 106 -0.50 -4.15 -3.74
CA ASN A 106 -0.65 -5.60 -3.84
C ASN A 106 -1.49 -5.97 -5.09
N PRO A 107 -0.96 -6.75 -6.04
CA PRO A 107 -1.67 -7.13 -7.24
C PRO A 107 -2.89 -8.02 -6.91
N ILE A 108 -3.97 -7.79 -7.66
CA ILE A 108 -5.18 -8.61 -7.64
C ILE A 108 -5.19 -9.40 -8.94
N VAL A 109 -5.17 -10.73 -8.86
CA VAL A 109 -5.05 -11.62 -10.02
C VAL A 109 -6.12 -12.71 -9.97
N PRO A 110 -6.53 -13.28 -11.12
CA PRO A 110 -7.37 -14.47 -11.14
C PRO A 110 -6.71 -15.62 -10.38
N LYS A 111 -7.51 -16.44 -9.69
CA LYS A 111 -7.03 -17.59 -8.91
C LYS A 111 -6.15 -18.54 -9.72
N ALA A 112 -6.46 -18.74 -11.01
CA ALA A 112 -5.65 -19.55 -11.91
C ALA A 112 -4.20 -19.05 -12.09
N ILE A 113 -3.98 -17.72 -12.07
CA ILE A 113 -2.63 -17.13 -12.12
C ILE A 113 -1.89 -17.41 -10.80
N PHE A 114 -2.55 -17.19 -9.66
CA PHE A 114 -1.99 -17.52 -8.36
C PHE A 114 -1.62 -19.00 -8.23
N GLU A 115 -2.48 -19.92 -8.66
CA GLU A 115 -2.21 -21.35 -8.62
C GLU A 115 -0.98 -21.75 -9.45
N LYS A 116 -0.74 -21.08 -10.59
CA LYS A 116 0.51 -21.26 -11.37
C LYS A 116 1.73 -20.80 -10.58
N ILE A 117 1.66 -19.63 -9.93
CA ILE A 117 2.75 -19.10 -9.10
C ILE A 117 3.02 -20.03 -7.91
N ALA A 118 1.97 -20.47 -7.22
CA ALA A 118 2.08 -21.34 -6.05
C ALA A 118 2.72 -22.69 -6.38
N ARG A 119 2.37 -23.31 -7.52
CA ARG A 119 2.99 -24.58 -7.97
C ARG A 119 4.48 -24.47 -8.25
N ASN A 120 4.94 -23.32 -8.73
CA ASN A 120 6.33 -23.09 -9.11
C ASN A 120 7.16 -22.44 -7.99
N SER A 121 6.54 -22.14 -6.85
CA SER A 121 7.21 -21.51 -5.71
C SER A 121 7.82 -22.56 -4.79
N PRO A 122 9.07 -22.41 -4.33
CA PRO A 122 9.69 -23.33 -3.38
C PRO A 122 9.11 -23.23 -1.96
N SER A 123 8.30 -22.21 -1.69
CA SER A 123 7.66 -21.94 -0.40
C SER A 123 6.22 -21.50 -0.55
N GLU A 124 5.47 -21.53 0.55
CA GLU A 124 4.08 -21.09 0.59
C GLU A 124 3.96 -19.63 0.14
N VAL A 125 3.07 -19.39 -0.83
CA VAL A 125 2.80 -18.04 -1.36
C VAL A 125 1.67 -17.42 -0.53
N PRO A 126 1.92 -16.33 0.20
CA PRO A 126 0.85 -15.67 0.95
C PRO A 126 -0.15 -15.04 -0.01
N PHE A 127 -1.44 -15.13 0.31
CA PHE A 127 -2.50 -14.52 -0.47
C PHE A 127 -3.69 -14.16 0.41
N PHE A 128 -4.54 -13.27 -0.08
CA PHE A 128 -5.84 -12.95 0.49
C PHE A 128 -6.92 -13.28 -0.54
N PRO A 129 -7.84 -14.21 -0.26
CA PRO A 129 -8.95 -14.48 -1.16
C PRO A 129 -9.85 -13.25 -1.28
N LEU A 130 -10.29 -12.97 -2.50
CA LEU A 130 -11.31 -11.97 -2.81
C LEU A 130 -12.54 -12.68 -3.40
N ARG A 131 -13.57 -11.91 -3.76
CA ARG A 131 -14.77 -12.42 -4.43
C ARG A 131 -14.44 -12.79 -5.89
N ASP A 132 -15.36 -13.51 -6.53
CA ASP A 132 -15.38 -13.75 -7.98
C ASP A 132 -14.12 -14.44 -8.53
N GLY A 133 -13.50 -15.29 -7.71
CA GLY A 133 -12.32 -16.05 -8.13
C GLY A 133 -11.03 -15.24 -8.24
N PHE A 134 -10.97 -14.05 -7.63
CA PHE A 134 -9.74 -13.27 -7.54
C PHE A 134 -9.02 -13.49 -6.21
N VAL A 135 -7.70 -13.31 -6.23
CA VAL A 135 -6.87 -13.29 -5.02
C VAL A 135 -5.94 -12.08 -5.06
N LYS A 136 -5.61 -11.57 -3.88
CA LYS A 136 -4.64 -10.50 -3.71
C LYS A 136 -3.34 -11.06 -3.17
N ILE A 137 -2.25 -10.88 -3.88
CA ILE A 137 -0.92 -11.37 -3.49
C ILE A 137 -0.14 -10.21 -2.86
N PRO A 138 0.49 -10.37 -1.69
CA PRO A 138 1.36 -9.34 -1.11
C PRO A 138 2.52 -9.01 -2.06
N ALA A 139 2.59 -7.75 -2.51
CA ALA A 139 3.67 -7.30 -3.38
C ALA A 139 5.04 -7.40 -2.67
N ALA A 140 5.10 -7.23 -1.34
CA ALA A 140 6.33 -7.45 -0.58
C ALA A 140 6.93 -8.84 -0.81
N TRP A 141 6.08 -9.88 -0.83
CA TRP A 141 6.52 -11.25 -1.06
C TRP A 141 6.99 -11.44 -2.50
N LEU A 142 6.26 -10.88 -3.49
CA LEU A 142 6.67 -10.95 -4.90
C LEU A 142 8.03 -10.28 -5.12
N ILE A 143 8.28 -9.13 -4.50
CA ILE A 143 9.54 -8.38 -4.63
C ILE A 143 10.71 -9.17 -4.02
N GLU A 144 10.55 -9.68 -2.80
CA GLU A 144 11.57 -10.52 -2.15
C GLU A 144 11.82 -11.81 -2.93
N ALA A 145 10.74 -12.49 -3.33
CA ALA A 145 10.82 -13.70 -4.12
C ALA A 145 11.44 -13.43 -5.50
N ALA A 146 11.30 -12.23 -6.09
CA ALA A 146 11.99 -11.83 -7.31
C ALA A 146 13.48 -11.50 -7.14
N GLY A 147 14.02 -11.62 -5.92
CA GLY A 147 15.43 -11.39 -5.62
C GLY A 147 15.76 -9.97 -5.18
N VAL A 148 14.76 -9.11 -4.97
CA VAL A 148 14.96 -7.77 -4.40
C VAL A 148 14.55 -7.80 -2.93
N GLY A 149 15.50 -8.11 -2.07
CA GLY A 149 15.26 -8.22 -0.62
C GLY A 149 15.26 -6.87 0.11
N LYS A 150 14.90 -6.93 1.39
CA LYS A 150 15.14 -5.83 2.34
C LYS A 150 16.62 -5.42 2.31
N GLY A 151 16.88 -4.12 2.35
CA GLY A 151 18.24 -3.58 2.31
C GLY A 151 18.89 -3.58 0.93
N PHE A 152 18.22 -4.01 -0.14
CA PHE A 152 18.74 -3.88 -1.51
C PHE A 152 19.04 -2.42 -1.85
N VAL A 153 20.16 -2.14 -2.55
CA VAL A 153 20.62 -0.78 -2.85
C VAL A 153 20.86 -0.60 -4.35
N LEU A 154 20.45 0.56 -4.86
CA LEU A 154 20.78 1.03 -6.21
C LEU A 154 21.09 2.54 -6.16
N GLY A 155 22.38 2.89 -6.21
CA GLY A 155 22.83 4.27 -5.97
C GLY A 155 22.45 4.72 -4.55
N ASN A 156 21.85 5.90 -4.44
CA ASN A 156 21.35 6.46 -3.19
C ASN A 156 19.93 6.01 -2.84
N ALA A 157 19.25 5.29 -3.73
CA ALA A 157 17.96 4.65 -3.44
C ALA A 157 18.16 3.23 -2.89
N GLY A 158 17.22 2.75 -2.09
CA GLY A 158 17.22 1.36 -1.64
C GLY A 158 15.85 0.85 -1.26
N VAL A 159 15.77 -0.44 -0.95
CA VAL A 159 14.61 -1.05 -0.31
C VAL A 159 14.84 -1.02 1.19
N SER A 160 13.81 -0.66 1.96
CA SER A 160 13.92 -0.61 3.42
C SER A 160 14.41 -1.94 3.99
N GLU A 161 15.28 -1.85 5.00
CA GLU A 161 15.78 -2.99 5.77
C GLU A 161 14.68 -3.66 6.61
N ASN A 162 13.57 -2.94 6.87
CA ASN A 162 12.47 -3.40 7.69
C ASN A 162 11.26 -3.87 6.86
N HIS A 163 11.07 -3.35 5.64
CA HIS A 163 9.90 -3.69 4.82
C HIS A 163 10.11 -3.54 3.29
N SER A 164 10.01 -4.64 2.55
CA SER A 164 10.34 -4.72 1.12
C SER A 164 9.45 -3.93 0.16
N LEU A 165 8.33 -3.36 0.65
CA LEU A 165 7.53 -2.44 -0.16
C LEU A 165 7.99 -0.99 -0.08
N ALA A 166 8.83 -0.62 0.88
CA ALA A 166 9.28 0.75 1.01
C ALA A 166 10.57 0.96 0.20
N ILE A 167 10.49 1.80 -0.83
CA ILE A 167 11.68 2.40 -1.44
C ILE A 167 12.09 3.59 -0.56
N VAL A 168 13.35 3.60 -0.12
CA VAL A 168 13.91 4.57 0.81
C VAL A 168 14.98 5.43 0.14
N ASN A 169 15.02 6.71 0.52
CA ASN A 169 16.13 7.60 0.22
C ASN A 169 17.21 7.42 1.28
N ARG A 170 18.36 6.82 0.90
CA ARG A 170 19.49 6.55 1.80
C ARG A 170 20.34 7.79 2.10
N GLY A 171 19.96 8.94 1.54
CA GLY A 171 20.69 10.21 1.60
C GLY A 171 21.06 10.64 0.18
N GLY A 172 20.50 11.75 -0.29
CA GLY A 172 20.82 12.30 -1.61
C GLY A 172 20.22 11.56 -2.81
N ALA A 173 19.26 10.63 -2.61
CA ALA A 173 18.60 9.96 -3.71
C ALA A 173 17.85 10.95 -4.61
N THR A 174 18.21 10.94 -5.88
CA THR A 174 17.52 11.69 -6.92
C THR A 174 16.25 10.96 -7.36
N THR A 175 15.31 11.68 -7.96
CA THR A 175 14.11 11.06 -8.55
C THR A 175 14.46 10.00 -9.59
N SER A 176 15.53 10.21 -10.37
CA SER A 176 15.99 9.23 -11.36
C SER A 176 16.40 7.91 -10.70
N GLU A 177 17.11 7.94 -9.57
CA GLU A 177 17.52 6.72 -8.86
C GLU A 177 16.32 5.98 -8.27
N ILE A 178 15.34 6.71 -7.74
CA ILE A 178 14.08 6.12 -7.25
C ILE A 178 13.31 5.46 -8.40
N ILE A 179 13.22 6.11 -9.56
CA ILE A 179 12.57 5.56 -10.76
C ILE A 179 13.32 4.34 -11.28
N SER A 180 14.65 4.36 -11.32
CA SER A 180 15.46 3.21 -11.73
C SER A 180 15.24 2.02 -10.82
N LEU A 181 15.21 2.22 -9.50
CA LEU A 181 14.92 1.14 -8.55
C LEU A 181 13.49 0.62 -8.70
N LYS A 182 12.50 1.50 -8.91
CA LYS A 182 11.13 1.11 -9.23
C LYS A 182 11.10 0.20 -10.47
N GLN A 183 11.71 0.63 -11.58
CA GLN A 183 11.70 -0.11 -12.85
C GLN A 183 12.40 -1.46 -12.72
N LEU A 184 13.52 -1.52 -11.99
CA LEU A 184 14.21 -2.76 -11.70
C LEU A 184 13.28 -3.74 -10.96
N ILE A 185 12.59 -3.29 -9.92
CA ILE A 185 11.65 -4.11 -9.16
C ILE A 185 10.50 -4.61 -10.05
N GLN A 186 9.89 -3.71 -10.84
CA GLN A 186 8.81 -4.08 -11.76
C GLN A 186 9.28 -5.13 -12.77
N SER A 187 10.45 -4.93 -13.38
CA SER A 187 11.04 -5.86 -14.35
C SER A 187 11.30 -7.24 -13.73
N LYS A 188 11.90 -7.30 -12.54
CA LYS A 188 12.18 -8.56 -11.83
C LYS A 188 10.90 -9.34 -11.48
N VAL A 189 9.86 -8.64 -11.03
CA VAL A 189 8.58 -9.29 -10.68
C VAL A 189 7.83 -9.74 -11.94
N LEU A 190 7.87 -8.95 -13.02
CA LEU A 190 7.29 -9.31 -14.31
C LEU A 190 8.00 -10.52 -14.91
N GLU A 191 9.33 -10.52 -14.96
CA GLU A 191 10.15 -11.62 -15.47
C GLU A 191 9.88 -12.92 -14.72
N ARG A 192 9.80 -12.86 -13.38
CA ARG A 192 9.64 -14.06 -12.55
C ARG A 192 8.21 -14.59 -12.49
N PHE A 193 7.20 -13.71 -12.46
CA PHE A 193 5.82 -14.09 -12.14
C PHE A 193 4.81 -13.75 -13.24
N GLY A 194 5.20 -12.99 -14.27
CA GLY A 194 4.28 -12.43 -15.24
C GLY A 194 3.29 -11.43 -14.63
N ILE A 195 3.67 -10.80 -13.50
CA ILE A 195 2.83 -9.83 -12.79
C ILE A 195 3.43 -8.44 -12.91
N GLU A 196 2.64 -7.50 -13.42
CA GLU A 196 2.96 -6.07 -13.39
C GLU A 196 2.62 -5.47 -12.02
N LEU A 197 3.61 -4.87 -11.37
CA LEU A 197 3.38 -4.11 -10.14
C LEU A 197 3.01 -2.67 -10.47
N MET A 198 1.86 -2.24 -9.94
CA MET A 198 1.38 -0.87 -10.07
C MET A 198 1.91 0.00 -8.92
N PRO A 199 2.57 1.13 -9.20
CA PRO A 199 2.93 2.09 -8.16
C PRO A 199 1.69 2.61 -7.41
N GLU A 200 1.83 2.79 -6.10
CA GLU A 200 0.88 3.49 -5.23
C GLU A 200 1.10 5.01 -5.15
N PRO A 201 2.35 5.54 -5.07
CA PRO A 201 2.56 6.98 -4.96
C PRO A 201 2.26 7.70 -6.27
N VAL A 202 1.88 8.98 -6.16
CA VAL A 202 1.68 9.87 -7.30
C VAL A 202 3.04 10.38 -7.75
N LEU A 203 3.40 10.11 -9.01
CA LEU A 203 4.58 10.69 -9.65
C LEU A 203 4.21 12.04 -10.26
N VAL A 204 4.84 13.12 -9.79
CA VAL A 204 4.61 14.49 -10.29
C VAL A 204 5.75 14.87 -11.22
N GLY A 205 5.42 15.24 -12.47
CA GLY A 205 6.41 15.59 -13.50
C GLY A 205 7.11 14.39 -14.15
N PHE A 206 6.66 13.16 -13.86
CA PHE A 206 7.17 11.92 -14.46
C PHE A 206 6.00 11.03 -14.87
N ASN A 207 6.13 10.33 -15.99
CA ASN A 207 5.08 9.44 -16.46
C ASN A 207 5.03 8.16 -15.61
N MET A 208 3.81 7.70 -15.33
CA MET A 208 3.48 6.40 -14.75
C MET A 208 3.71 5.24 -15.73
N GLN A 209 4.46 5.42 -16.83
CA GLN A 209 4.64 4.37 -17.83
C GLN A 209 5.31 3.16 -17.21
N VAL A 210 4.59 2.04 -17.37
CA VAL A 210 4.98 0.66 -17.13
C VAL A 210 6.02 0.26 -18.16
#